data_AF-A0A098M9W3-F1
#
_entry.id   AF-A0A098M9W3-F1
#
_cell.length_a   1.000
_cell.length_b   1.000
_cell.length_c   1.000
_cell.angle_alpha   90.00
_cell.angle_beta   90.00
_cell.angle_gamma   90.00
#
_symmetry.space_group_name_H-M   'P 1'
#
loop_
_entity.id
_entity.type
_entity.pdbx_description
1 polymer ?
#
loop_
_entity_poly.entity_id
_entity_poly.type
_entity_poly.pdbx_seq_one_letter_code
_entity_poly.pdbx_strand_id
1 'polypeptide(L)'
;MKYFMIDGTFREEVIAGVNGFIQAIAAKGGIPGGVQGAIPSDLLNALPAIQAQLGLDEAALIKALPDNIRSLGDAIKQHFDYLETFFANGTVLFFGPTAHKLGGMIVFKANSLAEAEEFVRKDPMVECGFQTSNIVEFSFGKGQDFVTKWFD
;
A
#
# COMPACT_ATOMS: atom_id res chain seq x y z
N MET A 1 17.60 11.31 17.73
CA MET A 1 16.65 10.58 16.87
C MET A 1 15.55 11.55 16.45
N LYS A 2 15.07 11.48 15.21
CA LYS A 2 13.92 12.26 14.71
C LYS A 2 12.78 11.30 14.34
N TYR A 3 11.56 11.80 14.35
CA TYR A 3 10.37 11.02 14.03
C TYR A 3 9.70 11.60 12.79
N PHE A 4 9.14 10.73 11.96
CA PHE A 4 8.55 11.12 10.70
C PHE A 4 7.24 10.37 10.48
N MET A 5 6.33 11.06 9.81
CA MET A 5 5.10 10.50 9.30
C MET A 5 5.15 10.53 7.78
N ILE A 6 4.78 9.42 7.15
CA ILE A 6 4.52 9.36 5.72
C ILE A 6 3.02 9.34 5.51
N ASP A 7 2.58 10.18 4.58
CA ASP A 7 1.28 10.05 3.95
C ASP A 7 1.47 9.64 2.49
N GLY A 8 1.23 8.36 2.22
CA GLY A 8 1.37 7.74 0.91
C GLY A 8 0.06 7.78 0.14
N THR A 9 0.10 8.17 -1.13
CA THR A 9 -1.06 8.20 -2.02
C THR A 9 -0.72 7.58 -3.37
N PHE A 10 -1.55 6.65 -3.85
CA PHE A 10 -1.37 6.09 -5.18
C PHE A 10 -1.52 7.18 -6.22
N ARG A 11 -0.75 7.09 -7.31
CA ARG A 11 -0.87 8.04 -8.41
C ARG A 11 -2.19 7.87 -9.15
N GLU A 12 -2.74 8.98 -9.66
CA GLU A 12 -4.04 9.00 -10.32
C GLU A 12 -4.12 8.03 -11.51
N GLU A 13 -3.04 7.91 -12.29
CA GLU A 13 -2.93 7.00 -13.41
C GLU A 13 -3.03 5.52 -12.99
N VAL A 14 -2.50 5.18 -11.81
CA VAL A 14 -2.60 3.82 -11.25
C VAL A 14 -4.03 3.56 -10.82
N ILE A 15 -4.64 4.51 -10.10
CA ILE A 15 -6.04 4.44 -9.67
C ILE A 15 -6.96 4.26 -10.88
N ALA A 16 -6.77 5.05 -11.94
CA ALA A 16 -7.53 4.97 -13.17
C ALA A 16 -7.36 3.60 -13.87
N GLY A 17 -6.12 3.08 -13.93
CA GLY A 17 -5.83 1.76 -14.50
C GLY A 17 -6.54 0.62 -13.77
N VAL A 18 -6.51 0.63 -12.44
CA VAL A 18 -7.19 -0.39 -11.61
C VAL A 18 -8.71 -0.28 -11.77
N ASN A 19 -9.28 0.94 -11.75
CA ASN A 19 -10.71 1.15 -11.97
C ASN A 19 -11.17 0.66 -13.34
N GLY A 20 -10.41 0.95 -14.40
CA GLY A 20 -10.70 0.48 -15.76
C GLY A 20 -10.70 -1.04 -15.86
N PHE A 21 -9.78 -1.70 -15.17
CA PHE A 21 -9.73 -3.17 -15.11
C PHE A 21 -10.96 -3.75 -14.41
N ILE A 22 -11.37 -3.20 -13.26
CA ILE A 22 -12.58 -3.63 -12.55
C ILE A 22 -13.82 -3.47 -13.43
N GLN A 23 -13.97 -2.34 -14.13
CA GLN A 23 -15.09 -2.12 -15.05
C GLN A 23 -15.10 -3.16 -16.19
N ALA A 24 -13.94 -3.50 -16.75
CA ALA A 24 -13.82 -4.51 -17.79
C ALA A 24 -14.21 -5.92 -17.32
N ILE A 25 -13.90 -6.28 -16.06
CA ILE A 25 -14.37 -7.54 -15.45
C ILE A 25 -15.89 -7.49 -15.25
N ALA A 26 -16.41 -6.40 -14.66
CA ALA A 26 -17.82 -6.26 -14.37
C ALA A 26 -18.69 -6.37 -15.64
N ALA A 27 -18.24 -5.79 -16.75
CA ALA A 27 -18.91 -5.85 -18.05
C ALA A 27 -19.01 -7.26 -18.66
N LYS A 28 -18.16 -8.22 -18.25
CA LYS A 28 -18.13 -9.59 -18.78
C LYS A 28 -19.00 -10.60 -18.03
N GLY A 29 -19.77 -10.19 -17.03
CA GLY A 29 -20.66 -11.10 -16.27
C GLY A 29 -20.43 -11.13 -14.75
N GLY A 30 -19.65 -10.17 -14.21
CA GLY A 30 -19.86 -9.62 -12.87
C GLY A 30 -18.84 -9.98 -11.79
N ILE A 31 -18.40 -8.97 -11.04
CA ILE A 31 -18.13 -9.06 -9.60
C ILE A 31 -19.52 -8.99 -8.92
N PRO A 32 -19.92 -9.91 -8.03
CA PRO A 32 -21.25 -9.86 -7.43
C PRO A 32 -21.37 -8.63 -6.51
N GLY A 33 -22.27 -7.71 -6.87
CA GLY A 33 -22.90 -6.75 -5.94
C GLY A 33 -22.02 -5.64 -5.35
N GLY A 34 -22.12 -4.45 -5.94
CA GLY A 34 -22.07 -3.17 -5.20
C GLY A 34 -20.84 -2.89 -4.34
N VAL A 35 -19.70 -2.59 -4.96
CA VAL A 35 -18.63 -1.82 -4.30
C VAL A 35 -18.44 -0.54 -5.09
N GLN A 36 -19.15 0.51 -4.68
CA GLN A 36 -18.90 1.86 -5.16
C GLN A 36 -17.95 2.53 -4.16
N GLY A 37 -16.68 2.64 -4.54
CA GLY A 37 -15.69 3.42 -3.80
C GLY A 37 -14.84 2.66 -2.77
N ALA A 38 -14.21 1.54 -3.16
CA ALA A 38 -13.05 0.99 -2.43
C ALA A 38 -12.20 0.09 -3.34
N ILE A 39 -10.90 0.36 -3.40
CA ILE A 39 -9.81 -0.57 -3.77
C ILE A 39 -8.59 -0.05 -2.95
N PRO A 40 -7.62 -0.82 -2.38
CA PRO A 40 -7.27 -2.24 -2.48
C PRO A 40 -6.85 -2.87 -1.12
N SER A 41 -7.82 -3.30 -0.31
CA SER A 41 -7.73 -4.57 0.44
C SER A 41 -8.72 -5.55 -0.18
N ASP A 42 -9.85 -5.01 -0.66
CA ASP A 42 -10.90 -5.74 -1.35
C ASP A 42 -10.48 -6.32 -2.70
N LEU A 43 -9.49 -5.78 -3.42
CA LEU A 43 -8.97 -6.43 -4.65
C LEU A 43 -8.15 -7.68 -4.32
N LEU A 44 -7.29 -7.59 -3.29
CA LEU A 44 -6.51 -8.70 -2.75
C LEU A 44 -7.41 -9.76 -2.09
N ASN A 45 -8.48 -9.33 -1.41
CA ASN A 45 -9.46 -10.21 -0.77
C ASN A 45 -10.52 -10.76 -1.75
N ALA A 46 -10.78 -10.08 -2.88
CA ALA A 46 -11.69 -10.55 -3.94
C ALA A 46 -10.98 -11.38 -5.00
N LEU A 47 -9.64 -11.39 -5.03
CA LEU A 47 -8.85 -12.28 -5.90
C LEU A 47 -9.34 -13.74 -5.84
N PRO A 48 -9.62 -14.34 -4.66
CA PRO A 48 -10.25 -15.66 -4.55
C PRO A 48 -11.64 -15.78 -5.18
N ALA A 49 -12.48 -14.74 -5.07
CA ALA A 49 -13.81 -14.74 -5.67
C ALA A 49 -13.73 -14.62 -7.21
N ILE A 50 -12.80 -13.80 -7.71
CA ILE A 50 -12.51 -13.64 -9.14
C ILE A 50 -11.93 -14.95 -9.73
N GLN A 51 -11.06 -15.65 -8.98
CA GLN A 51 -10.53 -16.97 -9.33
C GLN A 51 -11.65 -18.00 -9.50
N ALA A 52 -12.59 -18.07 -8.54
CA ALA A 52 -13.70 -19.02 -8.56
C ALA A 52 -14.67 -18.79 -9.73
N GLN A 53 -14.89 -17.52 -10.10
CA GLN A 53 -15.87 -17.15 -11.12
C GLN A 53 -15.32 -17.26 -12.56
N LEU A 54 -14.00 -17.18 -12.73
CA LEU A 54 -13.33 -17.30 -14.03
C LEU A 54 -12.72 -18.68 -14.29
N GLY A 55 -12.68 -19.56 -13.27
CA GLY A 55 -12.09 -20.90 -13.40
C GLY A 55 -10.58 -20.88 -13.66
N LEU A 56 -9.90 -19.80 -13.26
CA LEU A 56 -8.47 -19.58 -13.44
C LEU A 56 -7.77 -19.75 -12.10
N ASP A 57 -6.67 -20.51 -12.07
CA ASP A 57 -5.78 -20.54 -10.91
C ASP A 57 -5.05 -19.19 -10.74
N GLU A 58 -4.46 -18.98 -9.58
CA GLU A 58 -3.77 -17.73 -9.21
C GLU A 58 -2.70 -17.32 -10.24
N ALA A 59 -1.95 -18.29 -10.76
CA ALA A 59 -0.91 -18.05 -11.76
C ALA A 59 -1.50 -17.61 -13.11
N ALA A 60 -2.61 -18.20 -13.53
CA ALA A 60 -3.32 -17.83 -14.76
C ALA A 60 -3.99 -16.45 -14.64
N LEU A 61 -4.52 -16.10 -13.47
CA LEU A 61 -5.10 -14.78 -13.22
C LEU A 61 -4.02 -13.70 -13.26
N ILE A 62 -2.91 -13.92 -12.55
CA ILE A 62 -1.73 -13.05 -12.58
C ILE A 62 -1.25 -12.89 -14.03
N LYS A 63 -1.23 -13.97 -14.83
CA LYS A 63 -0.83 -13.94 -16.25
C LYS A 63 -1.79 -13.14 -17.15
N ALA A 64 -3.07 -13.06 -16.81
CA ALA A 64 -4.08 -12.33 -17.56
C ALA A 64 -4.18 -10.84 -17.17
N LEU A 65 -3.60 -10.44 -16.03
CA LEU A 65 -3.50 -9.03 -15.65
C LEU A 65 -2.62 -8.27 -16.65
N PRO A 66 -3.01 -7.04 -17.02
CA PRO A 66 -2.12 -6.11 -17.70
C PRO A 66 -0.79 -5.96 -16.93
N ASP A 67 0.32 -5.77 -17.64
CA ASP A 67 1.67 -5.77 -17.04
C ASP A 67 1.82 -4.71 -15.92
N ASN A 68 1.12 -3.58 -16.03
CA ASN A 68 1.08 -2.53 -14.99
C ASN A 68 0.28 -2.93 -13.73
N ILE A 69 -0.64 -3.88 -13.82
CA ILE A 69 -1.41 -4.40 -12.67
C ILE A 69 -0.70 -5.60 -12.04
N ARG A 70 -0.04 -6.45 -12.83
CA ARG A 70 0.82 -7.52 -12.31
C ARG A 70 1.97 -6.94 -11.49
N SER A 71 2.70 -5.98 -12.07
CA SER A 71 3.80 -5.29 -11.38
C SER A 71 3.34 -4.56 -10.11
N LEU A 72 2.09 -4.09 -10.07
CA LEU A 72 1.50 -3.50 -8.87
C LEU A 72 1.32 -4.53 -7.75
N GLY A 73 0.85 -5.73 -8.06
CA GLY A 73 0.70 -6.81 -7.08
C GLY A 73 2.04 -7.22 -6.45
N ASP A 74 3.07 -7.38 -7.29
CA ASP A 74 4.44 -7.68 -6.82
C ASP A 74 5.01 -6.54 -5.96
N ALA A 75 4.78 -5.28 -6.35
CA ALA A 75 5.24 -4.11 -5.59
C ALA A 75 4.54 -3.97 -4.24
N ILE A 76 3.23 -4.27 -4.14
CA ILE A 76 2.50 -4.28 -2.86
C ILE A 76 3.09 -5.32 -1.91
N LYS A 77 3.38 -6.52 -2.41
CA LYS A 77 4.00 -7.58 -1.59
C LYS A 77 5.37 -7.14 -1.08
N GLN A 78 6.23 -6.65 -1.99
CA GLN A 78 7.57 -6.17 -1.63
C GLN A 78 7.51 -4.99 -0.66
N HIS A 79 6.51 -4.11 -0.78
CA HIS A 79 6.28 -3.01 0.14
C HIS A 79 6.00 -3.47 1.56
N PHE A 80 5.13 -4.47 1.73
CA PHE A 80 4.89 -5.03 3.07
C PHE A 80 6.12 -5.76 3.62
N ASP A 81 6.83 -6.54 2.81
CA ASP A 81 8.08 -7.21 3.22
C ASP A 81 9.14 -6.17 3.65
N TYR A 82 9.23 -5.05 2.94
CA TYR A 82 10.08 -3.91 3.25
C TYR A 82 9.70 -3.31 4.61
N LEU A 83 8.44 -2.92 4.81
CA LEU A 83 7.97 -2.32 6.07
C LEU A 83 8.11 -3.27 7.26
N GLU A 84 7.84 -4.55 7.08
CA GLU A 84 7.95 -5.56 8.14
C GLU A 84 9.39 -5.66 8.66
N THR A 85 10.39 -5.52 7.78
CA THR A 85 11.81 -5.50 8.17
C THR A 85 12.11 -4.36 9.16
N PHE A 86 11.56 -3.17 8.90
CA PHE A 86 11.75 -1.99 9.76
C PHE A 86 10.84 -1.98 10.98
N PHE A 87 9.69 -2.65 10.91
CA PHE A 87 8.83 -2.86 12.05
C PHE A 87 9.51 -3.82 13.05
N ALA A 88 10.02 -4.96 12.57
CA ALA A 88 10.70 -5.95 13.39
C ALA A 88 11.94 -5.40 14.12
N ASN A 89 12.65 -4.43 13.53
CA ASN A 89 13.80 -3.79 14.16
C ASN A 89 13.46 -2.52 14.96
N GLY A 90 12.17 -2.16 15.06
CA GLY A 90 11.68 -1.01 15.83
C GLY A 90 11.94 0.36 15.19
N THR A 91 12.33 0.41 13.92
CA THR A 91 12.45 1.66 13.14
C THR A 91 11.09 2.20 12.73
N VAL A 92 10.17 1.33 12.35
CA VAL A 92 8.75 1.66 12.09
C VAL A 92 7.94 1.35 13.35
N LEU A 93 7.12 2.30 13.79
CA LEU A 93 6.22 2.13 14.93
C LEU A 93 4.90 1.46 14.52
N PHE A 94 4.29 1.95 13.46
CA PHE A 94 3.11 1.35 12.84
C PHE A 94 3.01 1.78 11.37
N PHE A 95 2.33 0.96 10.58
CA PHE A 95 1.98 1.26 9.21
C PHE A 95 0.62 0.64 8.87
N GLY A 96 -0.06 1.17 7.86
CA GLY A 96 -1.30 0.57 7.39
C GLY A 96 -2.02 1.41 6.33
N PRO A 97 -3.03 0.82 5.66
CA PRO A 97 -3.82 1.51 4.67
C PRO A 97 -4.70 2.59 5.31
N THR A 98 -4.93 3.67 4.58
CA THR A 98 -5.88 4.71 4.98
C THR A 98 -7.30 4.32 4.59
N ALA A 99 -8.27 4.51 5.50
CA ALA A 99 -9.64 4.02 5.31
C ALA A 99 -10.43 4.63 4.13
N HIS A 100 -10.03 5.81 3.63
CA HIS A 100 -10.81 6.58 2.66
C HIS A 100 -10.05 6.89 1.36
N LYS A 101 -8.80 6.45 1.23
CA LYS A 101 -7.99 6.71 0.04
C LYS A 101 -7.06 5.55 -0.27
N LEU A 102 -6.77 5.40 -1.56
CA LEU A 102 -5.73 4.53 -2.10
C LEU A 102 -4.37 5.03 -1.62
N GLY A 103 -3.84 4.42 -0.57
CA GLY A 103 -2.67 4.91 0.13
C GLY A 103 -2.50 4.32 1.51
N GLY A 104 -1.55 4.87 2.26
CA GLY A 104 -1.21 4.38 3.59
C GLY A 104 -0.51 5.43 4.42
N MET A 105 -0.45 5.17 5.72
CA MET A 105 0.32 5.95 6.66
C MET A 105 1.40 5.09 7.29
N ILE A 106 2.57 5.70 7.52
CA ILE A 106 3.69 5.06 8.21
C ILE A 106 4.22 6.05 9.23
N VAL A 107 4.49 5.59 10.45
CA VAL A 107 5.22 6.34 11.48
C VAL A 107 6.53 5.65 11.77
N PHE A 108 7.64 6.37 11.64
CA PHE A 108 8.97 5.79 11.76
C PHE A 108 9.99 6.80 12.29
N LYS A 109 11.16 6.31 12.67
CA LYS A 109 12.27 7.12 13.16
C LYS A 109 13.45 7.09 12.19
N ALA A 110 14.17 8.20 12.10
CA ALA A 110 15.39 8.32 11.31
C ALA A 110 16.35 9.34 11.97
N ASN A 111 17.63 9.31 11.62
CA ASN A 111 18.60 10.24 12.16
C ASN A 111 18.52 11.63 11.51
N SER A 112 17.96 11.73 10.29
CA SER A 112 17.84 12.97 9.54
C SER A 112 16.70 12.93 8.52
N LEU A 113 16.32 14.10 7.99
CA LEU A 113 15.38 14.18 6.87
C LEU A 113 15.91 13.43 5.64
N ALA A 114 17.20 13.53 5.34
CA ALA A 114 17.80 12.82 4.20
C ALA A 114 17.68 11.28 4.32
N GLU A 115 17.81 10.75 5.54
CA GLU A 115 17.59 9.31 5.78
C GLU A 115 16.10 8.94 5.67
N ALA A 116 15.20 9.82 6.12
CA ALA A 116 13.76 9.63 5.92
C ALA A 116 13.37 9.65 4.45
N GLU A 117 13.92 10.56 3.66
CA GLU A 117 13.74 10.63 2.20
C GLU A 117 14.29 9.38 1.51
N GLU A 118 15.46 8.90 1.93
CA GLU A 118 16.05 7.68 1.39
C GLU A 118 15.22 6.43 1.73
N PHE A 119 14.69 6.34 2.95
CA PHE A 119 13.76 5.29 3.36
C PHE A 119 12.51 5.25 2.45
N VAL A 120 11.94 6.42 2.14
CA VAL A 120 10.77 6.52 1.25
C VAL A 120 11.12 6.22 -0.20
N ARG A 121 12.28 6.68 -0.68
CA ARG A 121 12.73 6.46 -2.06
C ARG A 121 12.95 4.97 -2.37
N LYS A 122 13.33 4.20 -1.35
CA LYS A 122 13.55 2.74 -1.42
C LYS A 122 12.29 1.90 -1.18
N ASP A 123 11.17 2.54 -0.87
CA ASP A 123 9.90 1.84 -0.79
C ASP A 123 9.52 1.32 -2.19
N PRO A 124 9.24 0.01 -2.37
CA PRO A 124 8.88 -0.56 -3.67
C PRO A 124 7.71 0.14 -4.37
N MET A 125 6.73 0.67 -3.62
CA MET A 125 5.61 1.42 -4.19
C MET A 125 6.06 2.76 -4.78
N VAL A 126 7.06 3.39 -4.19
CA VAL A 126 7.63 4.67 -4.65
C VAL A 126 8.63 4.42 -5.77
N GLU A 127 9.53 3.44 -5.62
CA GLU A 127 10.54 3.07 -6.60
C GLU A 127 9.93 2.62 -7.92
N CYS A 128 8.85 1.83 -7.88
CA CYS A 128 8.11 1.42 -9.08
C CYS A 128 7.20 2.51 -9.64
N GLY A 129 7.14 3.69 -9.00
CA GLY A 129 6.34 4.83 -9.45
C GLY A 129 4.84 4.69 -9.22
N PHE A 130 4.38 3.75 -8.39
CA PHE A 130 2.95 3.56 -8.11
C PHE A 130 2.39 4.55 -7.11
N GLN A 131 3.24 5.07 -6.22
CA GLN A 131 2.86 5.92 -5.11
C GLN A 131 3.68 7.21 -5.09
N THR A 132 3.06 8.29 -4.62
CA THR A 132 3.75 9.48 -4.12
C THR A 132 3.61 9.53 -2.60
N SER A 133 4.63 10.09 -1.93
CA SER A 133 4.69 10.12 -0.48
C SER A 133 5.02 11.53 -0.01
N ASN A 134 4.23 12.02 0.94
CA ASN A 134 4.53 13.25 1.68
C ASN A 134 5.22 12.88 2.99
N ILE A 135 6.38 13.48 3.27
CA ILE A 135 7.16 13.24 4.48
C ILE A 135 7.01 14.43 5.41
N VAL A 136 6.57 14.18 6.63
CA VAL A 136 6.38 15.21 7.67
C VAL A 136 7.23 14.87 8.87
N GLU A 137 8.13 15.76 9.27
CA GLU A 137 8.82 15.64 10.57
C GLU A 137 7.81 15.81 11.70
N PHE A 138 7.78 14.85 12.61
CA PHE A 138 6.80 14.75 13.69
C PHE A 138 7.47 14.96 15.04
N SER A 139 6.82 15.74 15.91
CA SER A 139 7.23 15.94 17.30
C SER A 139 6.21 15.29 18.24
N PHE A 140 6.66 14.29 18.99
CA PHE A 140 5.80 13.61 19.95
C PHE A 140 5.46 14.51 21.13
N GLY A 141 4.16 14.79 21.32
CA GLY A 141 3.67 15.57 22.46
C GLY A 141 3.23 14.68 23.62
N LYS A 142 2.34 13.72 23.36
CA LYS A 142 1.82 12.77 24.35
C LYS A 142 1.27 11.52 23.65
N GLY A 143 1.27 10.39 24.35
CA GLY A 143 0.70 9.13 23.90
C GLY A 143 0.26 8.28 25.09
N GLN A 144 -0.33 7.12 24.80
CA GLN A 144 -0.64 6.10 25.81
C GLN A 144 0.65 5.41 26.28
N ASP A 145 0.66 4.85 27.48
CA ASP A 145 1.87 4.29 28.10
C ASP A 145 2.56 3.20 27.28
N PHE A 146 1.80 2.46 26.46
CA PHE A 146 2.35 1.41 25.61
C PHE A 146 3.18 1.95 24.43
N VAL A 147 3.02 3.22 24.05
CA VAL A 147 3.70 3.83 22.90
C VAL A 147 4.79 4.82 23.31
N THR A 148 4.73 5.37 24.52
CA THR A 148 5.68 6.40 24.99
C THR A 148 7.13 5.92 24.93
N LYS A 149 7.39 4.66 25.34
CA LYS A 149 8.73 4.06 25.33
C LYS A 149 9.41 4.00 23.97
N TRP A 150 8.64 4.10 22.88
CA TRP A 150 9.22 4.13 21.54
C TRP A 150 9.77 5.51 21.17
N PHE A 151 9.26 6.57 21.81
CA PHE A 151 9.65 7.96 21.60
C PHE A 151 10.72 8.46 22.58
N ASP A 152 11.11 7.65 23.56
CA ASP A 152 12.21 7.90 24.49
C ASP A 152 13.58 7.81 23.77
#